data_AF-A0A8S1P3Z8-F1
#
_entry.id   AF-A0A8S1P3Z8-F1
#
_cell.length_a   1.000
_cell.length_b   1.000
_cell.length_c   1.000
_cell.angle_alpha   90.00
_cell.angle_beta   90.00
_cell.angle_gamma   90.00
#
_symmetry.space_group_name_H-M   'P 1'
#
loop_
_entity.id
_entity.type
_entity.pdbx_description
1 polymer ?
#
loop_
_entity_poly.entity_id
_entity_poly.type
_entity_poly.pdbx_seq_one_letter_code
_entity_poly.pdbx_strand_id
1 'polypeptide(L)'
;MSKEFVNLRANSAQLKMDLPIEQFRYFTNIIQNNIINEWIITKKIDKIKEKLQQFISNTYQQDYIIIIAIKPAYNLSHKKNRYLMIKIEDITFFIYQAKPVDYFQFSQIKQIQTKLQGIAKENNFTEPILISQKNISEEELQSLEKVRQCLTEIIIFDYDNWETDLVIAVKSKLHQLFQTGFWHIFCAKKINTLVELNTNERYLEYQFDKKNSQYKLIAFQKKGPNFNLLEKVKLKIREIISFTILFIFFVTLTGCKDETTGKPYKYQIQEQFCSHRQEVLGFCAIILFGLVAQRMISKKNQKKNKKQ
;
A
#
# COMPACT_ATOMS: atom_id res chain seq x y z
N MET A 1 11.66 2.68 -33.42
CA MET A 1 10.33 2.78 -32.80
C MET A 1 9.38 1.93 -33.63
N SER A 2 8.77 0.86 -33.11
CA SER A 2 7.97 -0.07 -33.95
C SER A 2 6.59 0.52 -34.29
N LYS A 3 6.05 0.18 -35.47
CA LYS A 3 4.72 0.64 -35.95
C LYS A 3 3.56 0.35 -34.97
N GLU A 4 3.71 -0.67 -34.13
CA GLU A 4 2.78 -1.02 -33.03
C GLU A 4 2.63 0.09 -31.98
N PHE A 5 3.69 0.86 -31.73
CA PHE A 5 3.72 1.96 -30.75
C PHE A 5 2.84 3.15 -31.19
N VAL A 6 2.60 3.28 -32.49
CA VAL A 6 1.81 4.38 -33.09
C VAL A 6 0.31 4.12 -32.96
N ASN A 7 -0.15 2.88 -33.12
CA ASN A 7 -1.58 2.53 -33.05
C ASN A 7 -2.16 2.60 -31.62
N LEU A 8 -1.36 2.28 -30.59
CA LEU A 8 -1.81 2.42 -29.19
C LEU A 8 -1.91 3.88 -28.79
N ARG A 9 -0.96 4.74 -29.20
CA ARG A 9 -1.06 6.19 -28.97
C ARG A 9 -2.25 6.82 -29.69
N ALA A 10 -2.63 6.31 -30.87
CA ALA A 10 -3.76 6.84 -31.62
C ALA A 10 -5.11 6.61 -30.90
N ASN A 11 -5.25 5.52 -30.13
CA ASN A 11 -6.50 5.15 -29.46
C ASN A 11 -6.46 5.22 -27.92
N SER A 12 -5.31 5.53 -27.30
CA SER A 12 -5.18 5.67 -25.84
C SER A 12 -4.87 7.10 -25.45
N ALA A 13 -5.74 7.70 -24.64
CA ALA A 13 -5.60 9.08 -24.17
C ALA A 13 -4.43 9.25 -23.18
N GLN A 14 -3.98 8.16 -22.53
CA GLN A 14 -2.85 8.19 -21.61
C GLN A 14 -2.20 6.80 -21.49
N LEU A 15 -0.90 6.72 -21.77
CA LEU A 15 -0.07 5.53 -21.57
C LEU A 15 1.07 5.88 -20.59
N LYS A 16 1.11 5.19 -19.44
CA LYS A 16 2.29 5.21 -18.55
C LYS A 16 2.88 3.81 -18.53
N MET A 17 4.16 3.71 -18.87
CA MET A 17 4.84 2.43 -19.01
C MET A 17 6.19 2.47 -18.30
N ASP A 18 6.39 1.42 -17.53
CA ASP A 18 7.65 1.06 -16.88
C ASP A 18 7.70 -0.48 -16.95
N LEU A 19 7.80 -1.06 -18.16
CA LEU A 19 7.83 -2.51 -18.42
C LEU A 19 8.91 -2.83 -19.47
N PRO A 20 9.53 -4.03 -19.41
CA PRO A 20 10.29 -4.58 -20.52
C PRO A 20 9.42 -4.68 -21.78
N ILE A 21 10.02 -4.41 -22.93
CA ILE A 21 9.34 -4.32 -24.23
C ILE A 21 8.54 -5.59 -24.55
N GLU A 22 9.07 -6.77 -24.23
CA GLU A 22 8.40 -8.05 -24.48
C GLU A 22 7.11 -8.19 -23.66
N GLN A 23 7.14 -7.81 -22.38
CA GLN A 23 5.97 -7.83 -21.51
C GLN A 23 4.95 -6.78 -21.91
N PHE A 24 5.42 -5.60 -22.30
CA PHE A 24 4.56 -4.56 -22.86
C PHE A 24 3.81 -5.09 -24.08
N ARG A 25 4.52 -5.62 -25.08
CA ARG A 25 3.92 -6.20 -26.29
C ARG A 25 2.91 -7.30 -25.97
N TYR A 26 3.25 -8.17 -25.01
CA TYR A 26 2.36 -9.23 -24.57
C TYR A 26 1.02 -8.67 -24.06
N PHE A 27 1.04 -7.76 -23.08
CA PHE A 27 -0.19 -7.20 -22.50
C PHE A 27 -0.97 -6.35 -23.51
N THR A 28 -0.27 -5.56 -24.33
CA THR A 28 -0.92 -4.72 -25.33
C THR A 28 -1.57 -5.54 -26.43
N ASN A 29 -0.92 -6.60 -26.92
CA ASN A 29 -1.49 -7.46 -27.94
C ASN A 29 -2.74 -8.17 -27.42
N ILE A 30 -2.73 -8.61 -26.16
CA ILE A 30 -3.93 -9.20 -25.55
C ILE A 30 -5.06 -8.18 -25.52
N ILE A 31 -4.79 -6.96 -25.03
CA ILE A 31 -5.80 -5.90 -24.92
C ILE A 31 -6.33 -5.52 -26.30
N GLN A 32 -5.46 -5.23 -27.28
CA GLN A 32 -5.87 -4.75 -28.60
C GLN A 32 -6.57 -5.81 -29.45
N ASN A 33 -6.11 -7.06 -29.41
CA ASN A 33 -6.62 -8.08 -30.31
C ASN A 33 -7.85 -8.81 -29.74
N ASN A 34 -8.07 -8.76 -28.43
CA ASN A 34 -9.13 -9.54 -27.78
C ASN A 34 -10.22 -8.71 -27.11
N ILE A 35 -9.97 -7.43 -26.82
CA ILE A 35 -11.01 -6.57 -26.26
C ILE A 35 -11.78 -5.89 -27.39
N ILE A 36 -13.09 -6.15 -27.42
CA ILE A 36 -13.99 -5.56 -28.42
C ILE A 36 -14.27 -4.10 -28.06
N ASN A 37 -14.13 -3.18 -29.03
CA ASN A 37 -14.38 -1.75 -28.83
C ASN A 37 -15.77 -1.45 -28.25
N GLU A 38 -16.80 -2.21 -28.63
CA GLU A 38 -18.15 -2.07 -28.06
C GLU A 38 -18.15 -2.24 -26.53
N TRP A 39 -17.32 -3.13 -25.98
CA TRP A 39 -17.24 -3.34 -24.52
C TRP A 39 -16.58 -2.16 -23.80
N ILE A 40 -15.67 -1.45 -24.47
CA ILE A 40 -15.07 -0.21 -23.97
C ILE A 40 -16.12 0.89 -23.94
N ILE A 41 -16.85 1.10 -25.04
CA ILE A 41 -17.89 2.13 -25.18
C ILE A 41 -19.03 1.89 -24.18
N THR A 42 -19.51 0.65 -24.10
CA THR A 42 -20.61 0.25 -23.20
C THR A 42 -20.15 -0.05 -21.77
N LYS A 43 -18.86 0.16 -21.45
CA LYS A 43 -18.32 0.03 -20.09
C LYS A 43 -18.59 -1.34 -19.45
N LYS A 44 -18.53 -2.42 -20.26
CA LYS A 44 -18.74 -3.82 -19.86
C LYS A 44 -17.46 -4.43 -19.25
N ILE A 45 -16.99 -3.87 -18.13
CA ILE A 45 -15.71 -4.27 -17.52
C ILE A 45 -15.66 -5.73 -17.04
N ASP A 46 -16.80 -6.37 -16.77
CA ASP A 46 -16.87 -7.80 -16.42
C ASP A 46 -16.48 -8.69 -17.61
N LYS A 47 -17.02 -8.42 -18.80
CA LYS A 47 -16.65 -9.14 -20.03
C LYS A 47 -15.18 -8.94 -20.38
N ILE A 48 -14.67 -7.73 -20.17
CA ILE A 48 -13.25 -7.43 -20.38
C ILE A 48 -12.38 -8.25 -19.43
N LYS A 49 -12.76 -8.31 -18.14
CA LYS A 49 -12.07 -9.14 -17.14
C LYS A 49 -12.05 -10.61 -17.55
N GLU A 50 -13.20 -11.18 -17.87
CA GLU A 50 -13.33 -12.58 -18.30
C GLU A 50 -12.43 -12.88 -19.49
N LYS A 51 -12.43 -12.00 -20.49
CA LYS A 51 -11.59 -12.17 -21.67
C LYS A 51 -10.11 -12.08 -21.32
N LEU A 52 -9.68 -11.11 -20.52
CA LEU A 52 -8.29 -11.00 -20.09
C LEU A 52 -7.83 -12.25 -19.32
N GLN A 53 -8.67 -12.78 -18.44
CA GLN A 53 -8.38 -13.98 -17.67
C GLN A 53 -8.14 -15.22 -18.57
N GLN A 54 -8.75 -15.30 -19.74
CA GLN A 54 -8.54 -16.40 -20.69
C GLN A 54 -7.17 -16.36 -21.39
N PHE A 55 -6.59 -15.17 -21.61
CA PHE A 55 -5.39 -15.01 -22.43
C PHE A 55 -4.12 -14.72 -21.63
N ILE A 56 -4.25 -14.21 -20.40
CA ILE A 56 -3.09 -13.98 -19.54
C ILE A 56 -2.60 -15.33 -19.02
N SER A 57 -1.34 -15.66 -19.27
CA SER A 57 -0.74 -16.92 -18.82
C SER A 57 -0.68 -17.00 -17.30
N ASN A 58 -0.78 -18.20 -16.75
CA ASN A 58 -0.72 -18.45 -15.30
C ASN A 58 0.53 -17.81 -14.66
N THR A 59 1.67 -17.82 -15.37
CA THR A 59 2.91 -17.17 -14.92
C THR A 59 2.75 -15.68 -14.65
N TYR A 60 2.02 -14.96 -15.51
CA TYR A 60 1.77 -13.52 -15.30
C TYR A 60 0.62 -13.26 -14.32
N GLN A 61 -0.37 -14.17 -14.22
CA GLN A 61 -1.48 -14.04 -13.26
C GLN A 61 -1.02 -14.09 -11.80
N GLN A 62 -0.02 -14.93 -11.50
CA GLN A 62 0.55 -15.06 -10.15
C GLN A 62 1.34 -13.80 -9.74
N ASP A 63 2.13 -13.30 -10.70
CA ASP A 63 3.12 -12.26 -10.45
C ASP A 63 2.55 -10.84 -10.52
N TYR A 64 1.53 -10.61 -11.37
CA TYR A 64 0.99 -9.28 -11.64
C TYR A 64 -0.39 -9.08 -11.02
N ILE A 65 -0.61 -7.89 -10.52
CA ILE A 65 -1.91 -7.36 -10.15
C ILE A 65 -2.50 -6.68 -11.38
N ILE A 66 -3.71 -7.09 -11.76
CA ILE A 66 -4.42 -6.50 -12.88
C ILE A 66 -5.75 -5.93 -12.40
N ILE A 67 -5.96 -4.64 -12.70
CA ILE A 67 -7.15 -3.88 -12.29
C ILE A 67 -7.73 -3.17 -13.51
N ILE A 68 -9.04 -3.26 -13.65
CA ILE A 68 -9.81 -2.65 -14.72
C ILE A 68 -10.86 -1.78 -14.06
N ALA A 69 -10.79 -0.46 -14.25
CA ALA A 69 -11.68 0.46 -13.56
C ALA A 69 -12.09 1.65 -14.43
N ILE A 70 -13.26 2.23 -14.13
CA ILE A 70 -13.79 3.39 -14.84
C ILE A 70 -13.50 4.66 -14.05
N LYS A 71 -12.71 5.58 -14.63
CA LYS A 71 -12.25 6.83 -13.98
C LYS A 71 -11.80 6.63 -12.52
N PRO A 72 -10.84 5.74 -12.25
CA PRO A 72 -10.44 5.42 -10.88
C PRO A 72 -9.60 6.54 -10.25
N ALA A 73 -9.88 6.85 -8.99
CA ALA A 73 -8.86 7.38 -8.09
C ALA A 73 -8.06 6.22 -7.51
N TYR A 74 -6.75 6.39 -7.35
CA TYR A 74 -5.89 5.29 -6.93
C TYR A 74 -4.64 5.73 -6.18
N ASN A 75 -4.19 4.86 -5.29
CA ASN A 75 -2.86 4.90 -4.67
C ASN A 75 -2.22 3.55 -4.90
N LEU A 76 -1.14 3.53 -5.68
CA LEU A 76 -0.38 2.33 -5.97
C LEU A 76 1.12 2.63 -5.92
N SER A 77 1.91 1.64 -5.53
CA SER A 77 3.38 1.69 -5.56
C SER A 77 3.89 0.41 -6.21
N HIS A 78 4.57 0.56 -7.33
CA HIS A 78 4.99 -0.57 -8.15
C HIS A 78 6.51 -0.72 -8.12
N LYS A 79 7.00 -1.92 -8.42
CA LYS A 79 8.41 -2.10 -8.72
C LYS A 79 8.78 -1.35 -10.01
N LYS A 80 10.03 -0.89 -10.08
CA LYS A 80 10.62 -0.38 -11.32
C LYS A 80 10.58 -1.47 -12.39
N ASN A 81 10.36 -1.09 -13.65
CA ASN A 81 10.23 -1.96 -14.80
C ASN A 81 9.14 -3.04 -14.65
N ARG A 82 8.09 -2.80 -13.84
CA ARG A 82 6.98 -3.75 -13.65
C ARG A 82 5.61 -3.08 -13.59
N TYR A 83 5.37 -2.04 -14.38
CA TYR A 83 4.12 -1.28 -14.37
C TYR A 83 3.67 -0.84 -15.76
N LEU A 84 2.38 -1.01 -16.03
CA LEU A 84 1.70 -0.53 -17.21
C LEU A 84 0.35 0.01 -16.81
N MET A 85 0.07 1.22 -17.29
CA MET A 85 -1.24 1.84 -17.22
C MET A 85 -1.66 2.26 -18.62
N ILE A 86 -2.79 1.72 -19.06
CA ILE A 86 -3.40 2.06 -20.35
C ILE A 86 -4.76 2.66 -20.06
N LYS A 87 -4.98 3.90 -20.53
CA LYS A 87 -6.29 4.55 -20.49
C LYS A 87 -6.89 4.53 -21.90
N ILE A 88 -8.03 3.86 -22.03
CA ILE A 88 -8.84 3.82 -23.25
C ILE A 88 -10.20 4.39 -22.89
N GLU A 89 -10.54 5.56 -23.43
CA GLU A 89 -11.72 6.33 -23.02
C GLU A 89 -11.74 6.56 -21.49
N ASP A 90 -12.83 6.16 -20.84
CA ASP A 90 -13.02 6.23 -19.39
C ASP A 90 -12.46 5.02 -18.65
N ILE A 91 -12.02 3.96 -19.36
CA ILE A 91 -11.52 2.72 -18.76
C ILE A 91 -10.01 2.80 -18.60
N THR A 92 -9.54 2.47 -17.41
CA THR A 92 -8.12 2.38 -17.08
C THR A 92 -7.76 0.94 -16.71
N PHE A 93 -6.75 0.41 -17.39
CA PHE A 93 -6.11 -0.86 -17.09
C PHE A 93 -4.84 -0.58 -16.29
N PHE A 94 -4.70 -1.19 -15.12
CA PHE A 94 -3.45 -1.23 -14.38
C PHE A 94 -2.93 -2.66 -14.39
N ILE A 95 -1.66 -2.83 -14.76
CA ILE A 95 -0.98 -4.13 -14.79
C ILE A 95 0.37 -3.93 -14.12
N TYR A 96 0.57 -4.47 -12.93
CA TYR A 96 1.78 -4.15 -12.18
C TYR A 96 2.21 -5.18 -11.12
N GLN A 97 3.49 -5.15 -10.75
CA GLN A 97 4.00 -5.86 -9.57
C GLN A 97 4.13 -4.91 -8.38
N ALA A 98 3.57 -5.29 -7.23
CA ALA A 98 3.67 -4.52 -5.99
C ALA A 98 5.12 -4.32 -5.54
N LYS A 99 5.43 -3.08 -5.11
CA LYS A 99 6.71 -2.79 -4.44
C LYS A 99 6.68 -3.36 -3.02
N PRO A 100 7.77 -3.95 -2.51
CA PRO A 100 7.77 -4.54 -1.18
C PRO A 100 7.65 -3.53 -0.03
N VAL A 101 8.15 -2.28 -0.19
CA VAL A 101 8.15 -1.25 0.88
C VAL A 101 8.09 0.16 0.28
N ASP A 102 7.35 1.05 0.96
CA ASP A 102 7.39 2.48 0.75
C ASP A 102 7.40 3.25 2.08
N TYR A 103 8.00 4.43 2.10
CA TYR A 103 8.02 5.30 3.27
C TYR A 103 6.69 6.06 3.37
N PHE A 104 5.97 5.87 4.48
CA PHE A 104 4.72 6.58 4.75
C PHE A 104 4.99 7.98 5.30
N GLN A 105 4.20 8.98 4.87
CA GLN A 105 4.24 10.35 5.39
C GLN A 105 2.92 10.67 6.10
N PHE A 106 2.96 10.89 7.41
CA PHE A 106 1.79 11.19 8.25
C PHE A 106 1.12 12.55 7.98
N SER A 107 1.73 13.44 7.21
CA SER A 107 1.29 14.83 7.03
C SER A 107 -0.02 15.00 6.25
N GLN A 108 -0.44 14.00 5.46
CA GLN A 108 -1.52 14.15 4.48
C GLN A 108 -2.93 14.15 5.09
N ILE A 109 -3.18 13.40 6.18
CA ILE A 109 -4.53 13.34 6.80
C ILE A 109 -4.94 14.70 7.38
N LYS A 110 -4.03 15.38 8.08
CA LYS A 110 -4.34 16.68 8.69
C LYS A 110 -4.74 17.71 7.63
N GLN A 111 -4.06 17.70 6.48
CA GLN A 111 -4.38 18.58 5.35
C GLN A 111 -5.79 18.31 4.81
N ILE A 112 -6.18 17.04 4.67
CA ILE A 112 -7.54 16.67 4.23
C ILE A 112 -8.57 17.16 5.25
N GLN A 113 -8.35 16.92 6.55
CA GLN A 113 -9.28 17.37 7.59
C GLN A 113 -9.47 18.89 7.61
N THR A 114 -8.39 19.66 7.43
CA THR A 114 -8.48 21.12 7.29
C THR A 114 -9.25 21.52 6.03
N LYS A 115 -9.01 20.85 4.89
CA LYS A 115 -9.73 21.12 3.63
C LYS A 115 -11.24 20.89 3.76
N LEU A 116 -11.67 19.91 4.55
CA LEU A 116 -13.09 19.59 4.75
C LEU A 116 -13.84 20.61 5.62
N GLN A 117 -13.13 21.51 6.32
CA GLN A 117 -13.77 22.54 7.14
C GLN A 117 -14.56 23.51 6.27
N GLY A 118 -15.84 23.68 6.60
CA GLY A 118 -16.75 24.58 5.87
C GLY A 118 -17.35 23.99 4.59
N ILE A 119 -17.05 22.73 4.24
CA ILE A 119 -17.71 22.05 3.11
C ILE A 119 -19.08 21.52 3.56
N ALA A 120 -20.08 21.69 2.70
CA ALA A 120 -21.44 21.20 2.95
C ALA A 120 -21.48 19.66 2.92
N LYS A 121 -22.29 19.09 3.82
CA LYS A 121 -22.58 17.66 3.83
C LYS A 121 -23.69 17.34 2.82
N GLU A 122 -23.55 16.22 2.12
CA GLU A 122 -24.58 15.63 1.28
C GLU A 122 -25.62 14.90 2.14
N ASN A 123 -26.89 15.04 1.77
CA ASN A 123 -28.00 14.37 2.44
C ASN A 123 -28.25 12.95 1.91
N ASN A 124 -27.74 12.62 0.71
CA ASN A 124 -27.97 11.36 0.02
C ASN A 124 -26.69 10.50 -0.01
N PHE A 125 -26.28 10.00 1.15
CA PHE A 125 -25.19 9.02 1.27
C PHE A 125 -25.69 7.75 1.95
N THR A 126 -25.16 6.61 1.55
CA THR A 126 -25.31 5.36 2.28
C THR A 126 -24.03 5.07 3.06
N GLU A 127 -24.16 4.50 4.25
CA GLU A 127 -22.99 4.07 5.01
C GLU A 127 -22.19 3.04 4.21
N PRO A 128 -20.84 3.10 4.23
CA PRO A 128 -20.02 2.12 3.54
C PRO A 128 -20.22 0.71 4.08
N ILE A 129 -20.49 -0.23 3.18
CA ILE A 129 -20.71 -1.64 3.49
C ILE A 129 -19.46 -2.43 3.10
N LEU A 130 -18.93 -3.23 4.03
CA LEU A 130 -17.86 -4.18 3.72
C LEU A 130 -18.47 -5.38 2.96
N ILE A 131 -18.11 -5.53 1.69
CA ILE A 131 -18.64 -6.58 0.80
C ILE A 131 -17.77 -7.83 0.83
N SER A 132 -16.46 -7.66 0.94
CA SER A 132 -15.54 -8.80 0.95
C SER A 132 -14.27 -8.47 1.72
N GLN A 133 -13.73 -9.48 2.39
CA GLN A 133 -12.44 -9.42 3.05
C GLN A 133 -11.70 -10.75 2.91
N LYS A 134 -10.36 -10.70 2.91
CA LYS A 134 -9.50 -11.90 3.00
C LYS A 134 -8.31 -11.64 3.92
N ASN A 135 -7.90 -12.66 4.66
CA ASN A 135 -6.73 -12.66 5.55
C ASN A 135 -6.77 -11.53 6.60
N ILE A 136 -7.97 -11.25 7.13
CA ILE A 136 -8.24 -10.36 8.26
C ILE A 136 -8.75 -11.25 9.40
N SER A 137 -8.15 -11.16 10.59
CA SER A 137 -8.63 -11.93 11.75
C SER A 137 -9.90 -11.32 12.36
N GLU A 138 -10.61 -12.08 13.19
CA GLU A 138 -11.79 -11.58 13.91
C GLU A 138 -11.45 -10.40 14.83
N GLU A 139 -10.30 -10.43 15.49
CA GLU A 139 -9.81 -9.32 16.32
C GLU A 139 -9.58 -8.04 15.49
N GLU A 140 -9.17 -8.20 14.24
CA GLU A 140 -8.95 -7.09 13.29
C GLU A 140 -10.25 -6.53 12.70
N LEU A 141 -11.37 -7.27 12.76
CA LEU A 141 -12.68 -6.78 12.29
C LEU A 141 -13.13 -5.51 13.01
N GLN A 142 -12.89 -5.43 14.32
CA GLN A 142 -13.20 -4.21 15.08
C GLN A 142 -12.37 -3.01 14.62
N SER A 143 -11.16 -3.25 14.11
CA SER A 143 -10.33 -2.20 13.53
C SER A 143 -10.87 -1.73 12.17
N LEU A 144 -11.54 -2.59 11.41
CA LEU A 144 -12.19 -2.22 10.15
C LEU A 144 -13.34 -1.22 10.34
N GLU A 145 -13.97 -1.19 11.52
CA GLU A 145 -14.97 -0.17 11.85
C GLU A 145 -14.37 1.24 11.78
N LYS A 146 -13.12 1.40 12.22
CA LYS A 146 -12.40 2.68 12.12
C LYS A 146 -12.06 3.05 10.66
N VAL A 147 -11.97 2.06 9.77
CA VAL A 147 -11.83 2.29 8.32
C VAL A 147 -13.17 2.75 7.75
N ARG A 148 -14.27 2.09 8.13
CA ARG A 148 -15.63 2.47 7.75
C ARG A 148 -15.97 3.90 8.16
N GLN A 149 -15.64 4.29 9.40
CA GLN A 149 -15.80 5.66 9.88
C GLN A 149 -14.99 6.67 9.05
N CYS A 150 -13.72 6.37 8.75
CA CYS A 150 -12.87 7.21 7.89
C CYS A 150 -13.45 7.39 6.47
N LEU A 151 -14.04 6.33 5.91
CA LEU A 151 -14.75 6.42 4.63
C LEU A 151 -15.94 7.38 4.76
N THR A 152 -16.81 7.18 5.75
CA THR A 152 -17.98 8.02 6.02
C THR A 152 -17.60 9.50 6.17
N GLU A 153 -16.57 9.80 6.95
CA GLU A 153 -16.09 11.17 7.18
C GLU A 153 -15.74 11.92 5.89
N ILE A 154 -15.42 11.24 4.80
CA ILE A 154 -15.06 11.88 3.53
C ILE A 154 -16.22 11.85 2.54
N ILE A 155 -16.92 10.72 2.41
CA ILE A 155 -17.97 10.57 1.40
C ILE A 155 -19.17 11.49 1.66
N ILE A 156 -19.38 11.91 2.90
CA ILE A 156 -20.47 12.81 3.26
C ILE A 156 -20.28 14.22 2.72
N PHE A 157 -19.09 14.63 2.29
CA PHE A 157 -18.85 16.00 1.83
C PHE A 157 -18.95 16.10 0.31
N ASP A 158 -19.65 17.12 -0.20
CA ASP A 158 -19.72 17.40 -1.63
C ASP A 158 -18.57 18.32 -2.06
N TYR A 159 -17.53 17.74 -2.69
CA TYR A 159 -16.45 18.53 -3.26
C TYR A 159 -15.72 17.78 -4.37
N ASP A 160 -15.01 18.53 -5.21
CA ASP A 160 -14.23 17.97 -6.30
C ASP A 160 -12.99 17.20 -5.79
N ASN A 161 -12.66 16.10 -6.48
CA ASN A 161 -11.55 15.21 -6.17
C ASN A 161 -11.66 14.45 -4.85
N TRP A 162 -12.87 14.33 -4.28
CA TRP A 162 -13.09 13.56 -3.06
C TRP A 162 -12.64 12.11 -3.18
N GLU A 163 -12.70 11.49 -4.37
CA GLU A 163 -12.22 10.12 -4.56
C GLU A 163 -10.71 9.99 -4.29
N THR A 164 -9.93 11.02 -4.64
CA THR A 164 -8.47 11.04 -4.43
C THR A 164 -8.15 11.21 -2.95
N ASP A 165 -8.83 12.14 -2.28
CA ASP A 165 -8.64 12.39 -0.85
C ASP A 165 -9.10 11.18 -0.01
N LEU A 166 -10.20 10.53 -0.42
CA LEU A 166 -10.67 9.26 0.17
C LEU A 166 -9.58 8.19 0.12
N VAL A 167 -9.00 7.97 -1.06
CA VAL A 167 -7.95 6.96 -1.26
C VAL A 167 -6.73 7.24 -0.36
N ILE A 168 -6.34 8.51 -0.20
CA ILE A 168 -5.22 8.92 0.66
C ILE A 168 -5.54 8.71 2.14
N ALA A 169 -6.75 9.08 2.57
CA ALA A 169 -7.17 8.94 3.97
C ALA A 169 -7.31 7.47 4.37
N VAL A 170 -7.93 6.64 3.53
CA VAL A 170 -8.09 5.20 3.78
C VAL A 170 -6.73 4.51 3.83
N LYS A 171 -5.81 4.83 2.90
CA LYS A 171 -4.42 4.35 2.94
C LYS A 171 -3.78 4.64 4.29
N SER A 172 -3.93 5.88 4.74
CA SER A 172 -3.32 6.33 5.98
C SER A 172 -3.93 5.62 7.19
N LYS A 173 -5.25 5.43 7.18
CA LYS A 173 -5.96 4.71 8.24
C LYS A 173 -5.58 3.23 8.30
N LEU A 174 -5.55 2.55 7.15
CA LEU A 174 -5.11 1.16 7.07
C LEU A 174 -3.66 1.00 7.52
N HIS A 175 -2.78 1.95 7.18
CA HIS A 175 -1.40 1.93 7.65
C HIS A 175 -1.29 2.09 9.18
N GLN A 176 -2.07 3.01 9.78
CA GLN A 176 -2.12 3.18 11.24
C GLN A 176 -2.60 1.92 11.97
N LEU A 177 -3.63 1.27 11.44
CA LEU A 177 -4.27 0.12 12.10
C LEU A 177 -3.42 -1.14 11.98
N PHE A 178 -2.87 -1.40 10.80
CA PHE A 178 -2.21 -2.67 10.52
C PHE A 178 -0.68 -2.62 10.63
N GLN A 179 -0.10 -1.42 10.85
CA GLN A 179 1.31 -1.12 11.13
C GLN A 179 2.34 -1.71 10.15
N THR A 180 1.88 -2.39 9.10
CA THR A 180 2.67 -3.19 8.20
C THR A 180 2.12 -3.07 6.79
N GLY A 181 3.02 -3.14 5.82
CA GLY A 181 2.69 -3.30 4.41
C GLY A 181 2.20 -2.05 3.68
N PHE A 182 2.35 -2.14 2.36
CA PHE A 182 1.87 -1.14 1.42
C PHE A 182 0.46 -1.50 1.00
N TRP A 183 -0.48 -0.57 1.16
CA TRP A 183 -1.86 -0.72 0.71
C TRP A 183 -2.02 -0.10 -0.68
N HIS A 184 -2.44 -0.94 -1.62
CA HIS A 184 -2.91 -0.50 -2.92
C HIS A 184 -4.40 -0.26 -2.82
N ILE A 185 -4.85 0.94 -3.18
CA ILE A 185 -6.24 1.34 -3.00
C ILE A 185 -6.75 1.96 -4.28
N PHE A 186 -7.96 1.55 -4.68
CA PHE A 186 -8.65 2.07 -5.84
C PHE A 186 -10.08 2.39 -5.47
N CYS A 187 -10.56 3.56 -5.88
CA CYS A 187 -11.94 4.00 -5.72
C CYS A 187 -12.51 4.38 -7.08
N ALA A 188 -13.64 3.79 -7.46
CA ALA A 188 -14.27 4.03 -8.76
C ALA A 188 -15.72 3.51 -8.78
N LYS A 189 -16.53 3.98 -9.73
CA LYS A 189 -17.92 3.51 -9.92
C LYS A 189 -17.99 2.04 -10.32
N LYS A 190 -17.04 1.58 -11.12
CA LYS A 190 -16.89 0.17 -11.50
C LYS A 190 -15.42 -0.21 -11.45
N ILE A 191 -15.12 -1.29 -10.72
CA ILE A 191 -13.77 -1.85 -10.58
C ILE A 191 -13.86 -3.36 -10.67
N ASN A 192 -12.94 -3.95 -11.43
CA ASN A 192 -12.68 -5.37 -11.46
C ASN A 192 -11.21 -5.67 -11.24
N THR A 193 -10.96 -6.78 -10.57
CA THR A 193 -9.62 -7.25 -10.23
C THR A 193 -9.37 -8.66 -10.77
N LEU A 194 -8.16 -8.87 -11.26
CA LEU A 194 -7.56 -10.16 -11.55
C LEU A 194 -6.31 -10.23 -10.67
N VAL A 195 -6.51 -10.71 -9.46
CA VAL A 195 -5.45 -10.87 -8.45
C VAL A 195 -5.59 -12.24 -7.85
N GLU A 196 -4.56 -13.07 -8.05
CA GLU A 196 -4.41 -14.29 -7.26
C GLU A 196 -3.88 -13.86 -5.88
N LEU A 197 -4.77 -13.89 -4.90
CA LEU A 197 -4.44 -13.57 -3.51
C LEU A 197 -3.85 -14.82 -2.87
N ASN A 198 -2.52 -14.84 -2.75
CA ASN A 198 -1.83 -15.86 -1.97
C ASN A 198 -2.28 -15.80 -0.50
N THR A 199 -2.09 -16.90 0.23
CA THR A 199 -2.58 -17.14 1.60
C THR A 199 -2.19 -16.10 2.66
N ASN A 200 -1.32 -15.13 2.35
CA ASN A 200 -0.81 -14.13 3.31
C ASN A 200 -1.04 -12.66 2.90
N GLU A 201 -1.84 -12.41 1.86
CA GLU A 201 -2.11 -11.04 1.37
C GLU A 201 -3.52 -10.57 1.77
N ARG A 202 -3.62 -9.36 2.34
CA ARG A 202 -4.91 -8.84 2.82
C ARG A 202 -5.71 -8.24 1.68
N TYR A 203 -7.03 -8.39 1.74
CA TYR A 203 -7.97 -7.79 0.80
C TYR A 203 -9.18 -7.25 1.53
N LEU A 204 -9.66 -6.08 1.10
CA LEU A 204 -10.85 -5.40 1.58
C LEU A 204 -11.59 -4.82 0.38
N GLU A 205 -12.91 -4.99 0.36
CA GLU A 205 -13.80 -4.37 -0.63
C GLU A 205 -14.98 -3.72 0.09
N TYR A 206 -15.11 -2.41 -0.07
CA TYR A 206 -16.22 -1.61 0.42
C TYR A 206 -17.08 -1.12 -0.74
N GLN A 207 -18.37 -1.00 -0.50
CA GLN A 207 -19.35 -0.42 -1.43
C GLN A 207 -20.16 0.65 -0.73
N PHE A 208 -20.43 1.75 -1.43
CA PHE A 208 -21.20 2.88 -0.92
C PHE A 208 -21.80 3.68 -2.08
N ASP A 209 -22.86 4.44 -1.81
CA ASP A 209 -23.48 5.32 -2.81
C ASP A 209 -23.15 6.78 -2.53
N LYS A 210 -22.88 7.53 -3.60
CA LYS A 210 -22.68 8.99 -3.57
C LYS A 210 -23.18 9.59 -4.87
N LYS A 211 -23.91 10.71 -4.80
CA LYS A 211 -24.51 11.39 -5.97
C LYS A 211 -25.23 10.43 -6.93
N ASN A 212 -26.11 9.58 -6.39
CA ASN A 212 -26.90 8.58 -7.14
C ASN A 212 -26.05 7.58 -7.95
N SER A 213 -24.80 7.37 -7.57
CA SER A 213 -23.91 6.40 -8.18
C SER A 213 -23.34 5.49 -7.11
N GLN A 214 -23.32 4.19 -7.39
CA GLN A 214 -22.63 3.23 -6.55
C GLN A 214 -21.14 3.25 -6.86
N TYR A 215 -20.34 3.31 -5.80
CA TYR A 215 -18.89 3.27 -5.83
C TYR A 215 -18.39 2.03 -5.11
N LYS A 216 -17.24 1.54 -5.57
CA LYS A 216 -16.46 0.52 -4.89
C LYS A 216 -15.11 1.10 -4.50
N LEU A 217 -14.68 0.77 -3.29
CA LEU A 217 -13.31 0.93 -2.85
C LEU A 217 -12.71 -0.45 -2.61
N ILE A 218 -11.66 -0.78 -3.34
CA ILE A 218 -10.86 -1.96 -3.07
C ILE A 218 -9.55 -1.54 -2.43
N ALA A 219 -9.12 -2.29 -1.42
CA ALA A 219 -7.83 -2.14 -0.80
C ALA A 219 -7.19 -3.51 -0.63
N PHE A 220 -5.94 -3.65 -1.05
CA PHE A 220 -5.22 -4.90 -0.81
C PHE A 220 -3.76 -4.64 -0.49
N GLN A 221 -3.24 -5.54 0.33
CA GLN A 221 -1.88 -5.51 0.84
C GLN A 221 -1.14 -6.69 0.21
N LYS A 222 -0.41 -6.41 -0.89
CA LYS A 222 0.48 -7.39 -1.52
C LYS A 222 1.90 -7.11 -1.06
N LYS A 223 2.53 -8.08 -0.38
CA LYS A 223 3.97 -8.00 -0.09
C LYS A 223 4.72 -8.31 -1.38
N GLY A 224 5.59 -7.40 -1.82
CA GLY A 224 6.56 -7.74 -2.85
C GLY A 224 7.45 -8.92 -2.39
N PRO A 225 8.11 -9.65 -3.31
CA PRO A 225 8.97 -10.78 -2.97
C PRO A 225 10.03 -10.36 -1.94
N ASN A 226 10.12 -11.14 -0.86
CA ASN A 226 11.07 -11.08 0.26
C ASN A 226 11.74 -9.71 0.45
N PHE A 227 11.09 -8.86 1.24
CA PHE A 227 11.75 -7.67 1.75
C PHE A 227 12.83 -8.05 2.76
N ASN A 228 14.09 -7.98 2.35
CA ASN A 228 15.21 -7.97 3.27
C ASN A 228 15.65 -6.51 3.48
N LEU A 229 15.22 -5.90 4.60
CA LEU A 229 15.59 -4.54 5.00
C LEU A 229 17.11 -4.32 4.94
N LEU A 230 17.89 -5.35 5.30
CA LEU A 230 19.35 -5.29 5.34
C LEU A 230 19.98 -5.25 3.94
N GLU A 231 19.38 -5.89 2.94
CA GLU A 231 19.91 -5.88 1.57
C GLU A 231 19.69 -4.54 0.88
N LYS A 232 18.56 -3.88 1.14
CA LYS A 232 18.17 -2.67 0.42
C LYS A 232 18.76 -1.38 0.97
N VAL A 233 18.91 -1.29 2.29
CA VAL A 233 19.46 -0.06 2.89
C VAL A 233 20.99 0.00 2.68
N LYS A 234 21.62 -1.07 2.13
CA LYS A 234 23.09 -1.23 2.04
C LYS A 234 23.82 -0.96 3.36
N LEU A 235 23.08 -0.83 4.47
CA LEU A 235 23.66 -0.61 5.78
C LEU A 235 24.35 -1.91 6.13
N LYS A 236 25.67 -1.86 6.15
CA LYS A 236 26.43 -2.98 6.68
C LYS A 236 25.95 -3.17 8.11
N ILE A 237 25.81 -4.42 8.56
CA ILE A 237 25.42 -4.71 9.97
C ILE A 237 26.28 -3.89 10.96
N ARG A 238 27.55 -3.61 10.59
CA ARG A 238 28.45 -2.73 11.32
C ARG A 238 27.90 -1.31 11.51
N GLU A 239 27.30 -0.71 10.49
CA GLU A 239 26.72 0.65 10.55
C GLU A 239 25.45 0.69 11.39
N ILE A 240 24.62 -0.36 11.35
CA ILE A 240 23.45 -0.50 12.24
C ILE A 240 23.91 -0.59 13.69
N ILE A 241 24.91 -1.43 13.98
CA ILE A 241 25.50 -1.54 15.32
C ILE A 241 26.09 -0.19 15.76
N SER A 242 26.86 0.48 14.91
CA SER A 242 27.44 1.79 15.21
C SER A 242 26.37 2.84 15.49
N PHE A 243 25.30 2.89 14.69
CA PHE A 243 24.19 3.82 14.89
C PHE A 243 23.43 3.53 16.19
N THR A 244 23.13 2.26 16.48
CA THR A 244 22.47 1.87 17.74
C THR A 244 23.32 2.20 18.96
N ILE A 245 24.64 1.98 18.90
CA ILE A 245 25.57 2.34 20.00
C ILE A 245 25.64 3.86 20.17
N LEU A 246 25.75 4.63 19.08
CA LEU A 246 25.72 6.10 19.12
C LEU A 246 24.40 6.63 19.68
N PHE A 247 23.28 5.99 19.32
CA PHE A 247 21.97 6.36 19.81
C PHE A 247 21.78 6.03 21.30
N ILE A 248 22.26 4.87 21.76
CA ILE A 248 22.36 4.54 23.19
C ILE A 248 23.18 5.61 23.91
N PHE A 249 24.36 5.96 23.38
CA PHE A 249 25.23 6.97 23.98
C PHE A 249 24.53 8.33 24.08
N PHE A 250 23.87 8.77 23.00
CA PHE A 250 23.10 10.01 22.96
C PHE A 250 21.97 10.01 23.99
N VAL A 251 21.15 8.96 24.03
CA VAL A 251 20.06 8.79 25.00
C VAL A 251 20.57 8.71 26.44
N THR A 252 21.79 8.19 26.65
CA THR A 252 22.41 8.18 27.97
C THR A 252 22.93 9.54 28.42
N LEU A 253 23.35 10.38 27.47
CA LEU A 253 23.87 11.73 27.71
C LEU A 253 22.77 12.79 27.81
N THR A 254 21.61 12.59 27.18
CA THR A 254 20.48 13.49 27.33
C THR A 254 19.96 13.44 28.77
N GLY A 255 20.05 14.57 29.47
CA GLY A 255 19.51 14.72 30.81
C GLY A 255 18.00 14.60 30.79
N CYS A 256 17.44 13.80 31.70
CA CYS A 256 16.00 13.79 31.93
C CYS A 256 15.62 15.09 32.65
N LYS A 257 14.48 15.67 32.29
CA LYS A 257 13.81 16.69 33.11
C LYS A 257 12.61 16.02 33.76
N ASP A 258 12.41 16.32 35.03
CA ASP A 258 11.15 16.01 35.68
C ASP A 258 10.06 16.93 35.10
N GLU A 259 9.05 16.34 34.46
CA GLU A 259 7.94 17.08 33.85
C GLU A 259 7.08 17.82 34.89
N THR A 260 7.13 17.41 36.17
CA THR A 260 6.37 18.08 37.24
C THR A 260 7.09 19.29 37.83
N THR A 261 8.42 19.31 37.86
CA THR A 261 9.20 20.37 38.53
C THR A 261 10.05 21.23 37.59
N GLY A 262 10.22 20.83 36.32
CA GLY A 262 10.94 21.59 35.30
C GLY A 262 12.45 21.76 35.54
N LYS A 263 12.98 21.22 36.64
CA LYS A 263 14.39 21.30 37.01
C LYS A 263 15.18 20.12 36.42
N PRO A 264 16.42 20.34 35.95
CA PRO A 264 17.30 19.25 35.54
C PRO A 264 17.69 18.41 36.75
N TYR A 265 17.65 17.08 36.64
CA TYR A 265 18.14 16.19 37.69
C TYR A 265 19.62 16.47 37.96
N LYS A 266 19.92 17.03 39.13
CA LYS A 266 21.29 17.26 39.60
C LYS A 266 21.70 16.04 40.42
N TYR A 267 22.38 15.09 39.77
CA TYR A 267 23.13 13.98 40.38
C TYR A 267 22.48 13.35 41.63
N GLN A 268 21.54 12.42 41.47
CA GLN A 268 21.30 11.41 42.50
C GLN A 268 21.08 10.03 41.86
N ILE A 269 22.00 9.12 42.21
CA ILE A 269 21.89 7.67 42.02
C ILE A 269 20.90 7.17 43.08
N GLN A 270 19.63 7.59 42.99
CA GLN A 270 18.55 7.09 43.83
C GLN A 270 17.24 7.14 43.03
N GLU A 271 16.94 6.00 42.41
CA GLU A 271 15.60 5.46 42.18
C GLU A 271 14.51 6.33 41.54
N GLN A 272 14.81 7.11 40.50
CA GLN A 272 13.77 7.52 39.54
C GLN A 272 14.29 7.38 38.10
N PHE A 273 14.19 6.15 37.59
CA PHE A 273 14.53 5.83 36.21
C PHE A 273 13.48 6.42 35.27
N CYS A 274 13.91 7.22 34.30
CA CYS A 274 13.03 7.69 33.23
C CYS A 274 12.55 6.48 32.40
N SER A 275 11.25 6.16 32.48
CA SER A 275 10.64 5.00 31.80
C SER A 275 10.92 4.98 30.30
N HIS A 276 10.85 6.15 29.66
CA HIS A 276 11.09 6.29 28.21
C HIS A 276 12.55 5.99 27.84
N ARG A 277 13.52 6.30 28.72
CA ARG A 277 14.93 5.94 28.52
C ARG A 277 15.13 4.43 28.61
N GLN A 278 14.43 3.75 29.54
CA GLN A 278 14.49 2.28 29.65
C GLN A 278 13.83 1.59 28.46
N GLU A 279 12.70 2.09 27.97
CA GLU A 279 12.03 1.57 26.77
C GLU A 279 12.92 1.69 25.53
N VAL A 280 13.57 2.84 25.36
CA VAL A 280 14.49 3.09 24.24
C VAL A 280 15.75 2.22 24.35
N LEU A 281 16.33 2.10 25.54
CA LEU A 281 17.48 1.21 25.77
C LEU A 281 17.11 -0.27 25.56
N GLY A 282 15.92 -0.69 26.02
CA GLY A 282 15.37 -2.01 25.81
C GLY A 282 15.15 -2.32 24.33
N PHE A 283 14.57 -1.39 23.58
CA PHE A 283 14.41 -1.50 22.13
C PHE A 283 15.76 -1.62 21.41
N CYS A 284 16.76 -0.82 21.81
CA CYS A 284 18.12 -0.90 21.26
C CYS A 284 18.78 -2.25 21.58
N ALA A 285 18.58 -2.79 22.79
CA ALA A 285 19.05 -4.11 23.18
C ALA A 285 18.40 -5.21 22.34
N ILE A 286 17.08 -5.15 22.11
CA ILE A 286 16.35 -6.09 21.25
C ILE A 286 16.91 -6.08 19.83
N ILE A 287 17.21 -4.90 19.26
CA ILE A 287 17.84 -4.79 17.93
C ILE A 287 19.21 -5.45 17.93
N LEU A 288 20.08 -5.16 18.90
CA LEU A 288 21.43 -5.72 18.96
C LEU A 288 21.41 -7.24 19.17
N PHE A 289 20.60 -7.74 20.10
CA PHE A 289 20.47 -9.18 20.34
C PHE A 289 19.81 -9.90 19.17
N GLY A 290 18.83 -9.29 18.50
CA GLY A 290 18.20 -9.81 17.29
C GLY A 290 19.22 -9.98 16.15
N LEU A 291 20.10 -9.01 15.95
CA LEU A 291 21.19 -9.08 14.95
C LEU A 291 22.24 -10.15 15.30
N VAL A 292 22.58 -10.30 16.58
CA VAL A 292 23.50 -11.35 17.06
C VAL A 292 22.87 -12.73 16.86
N ALA A 293 21.61 -12.92 17.24
CA ALA A 293 20.86 -14.16 17.06
C ALA A 293 20.78 -14.54 15.57
N GLN A 294 20.45 -13.60 14.68
CA GLN A 294 20.46 -13.81 13.23
C GLN A 294 21.83 -14.26 12.72
N ARG A 295 22.93 -13.65 13.17
CA ARG A 295 24.29 -14.07 12.79
C ARG A 295 24.64 -15.48 13.30
N MET A 296 24.23 -15.82 14.52
CA MET A 296 24.44 -17.16 15.08
C MET A 296 23.66 -18.23 14.33
N ILE A 297 22.39 -17.95 13.99
CA ILE A 297 21.54 -18.85 13.20
C ILE A 297 22.11 -19.04 11.79
N SER A 298 22.53 -17.95 11.13
CA SER A 298 23.17 -18.01 9.80
C SER A 298 24.45 -18.86 9.81
N LYS A 299 25.33 -18.67 10.81
CA LYS A 299 26.54 -19.51 10.98
C LYS A 299 26.20 -20.99 11.27
N LYS A 300 25.15 -21.26 12.04
CA LYS A 300 24.69 -22.63 12.34
C LYS A 300 24.17 -23.33 11.08
N ASN A 301 23.41 -22.63 10.25
CA ASN A 301 22.90 -23.14 8.98
C ASN A 301 24.01 -23.37 7.95
N GLN A 302 25.01 -22.47 7.87
CA GLN A 302 26.20 -22.67 7.03
C GLN A 302 27.05 -23.88 7.47
N LYS A 303 27.15 -24.15 8.78
CA LYS A 303 27.85 -25.34 9.30
C LYS A 303 27.10 -26.65 9.03
N LYS A 304 25.76 -26.64 9.02
CA LYS A 304 24.95 -27.81 8.64
C LYS A 304 25.09 -28.13 7.15
N ASN A 305 25.09 -27.12 6.28
CA ASN A 305 25.20 -27.31 4.83
C ASN A 305 26.62 -27.69 4.35
N LYS A 306 27.65 -27.60 5.21
CA LYS A 306 29.00 -28.10 4.91
C LYS A 306 29.26 -29.55 5.37
N LYS A 307 28.29 -30.17 6.05
CA LYS A 307 28.37 -31.57 6.52
C LYS A 307 27.45 -32.52 5.72
N GLN A 308 26.79 -32.01 4.69
CA GLN A 308 26.14 -32.78 3.62
C GLN A 308 26.99 -32.66 2.38
#